data_AF-A0A7V8X9I3-F1
#
_entry.id   AF-A0A7V8X9I3-F1
#
_cell.length_a   1.000
_cell.length_b   1.000
_cell.length_c   1.000
_cell.angle_alpha   90.00
_cell.angle_beta   90.00
_cell.angle_gamma   90.00
#
_symmetry.space_group_name_H-M   'P 1'
#
loop_
_entity.id
_entity.type
_entity.pdbx_description
1 polymer ?
#
loop_
_entity_poly.entity_id
_entity_poly.type
_entity_poly.pdbx_seq_one_letter_code
_entity_poly.pdbx_strand_id
1 'polypeptide(L)'
;MHRFSLLAAAFLIPSLLPAQVRYRADPNPDRTIEWLIAGGQVKQRPAAKPRSPIVSQFDTVGLTPMGVVGDTVTLFLFPDGANLSVTRYATIRARRRFDPPVSWRAACDDVAHTGWMFELDAPATSAFAVVVPGRATMPVRHPAPRFAQTASLKYFLPFADSVYQAYAAVVAPKTERSAEYLRNDFYQKTGDAGWTRKPMLGVRGPGGYEYGVVSFWLRDDYPYGRGVNTTGTWIVNAWGYPVAMAPGNVDIYGTVDIEADGIDEVVTSSGLIRWDGKRWRIPVVYSDEPCLARKVMPPPPGVTP
;
A
#
# COMPACT_ATOMS: atom_id res chain seq x y z
N MET A 1 -3.64 -37.64 -63.43
CA MET A 1 -2.43 -36.84 -63.15
C MET A 1 -2.82 -35.38 -62.98
N HIS A 2 -2.94 -34.89 -61.75
CA HIS A 2 -2.83 -33.45 -61.46
C HIS A 2 -2.18 -33.29 -60.08
N ARG A 3 -1.10 -32.51 -60.05
CA ARG A 3 -0.23 -32.27 -58.91
C ARG A 3 -0.85 -31.20 -58.01
N PHE A 4 -0.81 -31.45 -56.71
CA PHE A 4 -1.06 -30.49 -55.65
C PHE A 4 0.07 -29.45 -55.62
N SER A 5 -0.29 -28.17 -55.62
CA SER A 5 0.56 -27.08 -55.16
C SER A 5 -0.14 -26.41 -53.99
N LEU A 6 0.24 -26.79 -52.76
CA LEU A 6 -0.09 -26.05 -51.54
C LEU A 6 1.09 -25.11 -51.24
N LEU A 7 0.86 -23.81 -51.41
CA LEU A 7 1.73 -22.78 -50.85
C LEU A 7 1.68 -22.88 -49.32
N ALA A 8 2.80 -23.24 -48.71
CA ALA A 8 3.00 -23.05 -47.28
C ALA A 8 3.20 -21.56 -47.01
N ALA A 9 2.16 -20.89 -46.52
CA ALA A 9 2.28 -19.59 -45.88
C ALA A 9 3.05 -19.80 -44.56
N ALA A 10 4.34 -19.48 -44.57
CA ALA A 10 5.15 -19.41 -43.37
C ALA A 10 4.58 -18.30 -42.46
N PHE A 11 3.82 -18.70 -41.46
CA PHE A 11 3.50 -17.85 -40.32
C PHE A 11 4.82 -17.49 -39.62
N LEU A 12 5.33 -16.29 -39.89
CA LEU A 12 6.25 -15.59 -38.99
C LEU A 12 5.46 -15.28 -37.71
N ILE A 13 5.42 -16.25 -36.80
CA ILE A 13 5.05 -15.98 -35.41
C ILE A 13 6.17 -15.07 -34.89
N PRO A 14 5.91 -13.80 -34.53
CA PRO A 14 6.91 -13.01 -33.84
C PRO A 14 7.22 -13.77 -32.56
N SER A 15 8.47 -14.18 -32.41
CA SER A 15 9.00 -14.73 -31.18
C SER A 15 8.78 -13.69 -30.08
N LEU A 16 7.68 -13.83 -29.34
CA LEU A 16 7.45 -13.14 -28.08
C LEU A 16 8.57 -13.57 -27.14
N LEU A 17 9.68 -12.82 -27.15
CA LEU A 17 10.70 -12.93 -26.13
C LEU A 17 9.99 -12.82 -24.78
N PRO A 18 10.24 -13.75 -23.83
CA PRO A 18 9.65 -13.63 -22.51
C PRO A 18 10.04 -12.26 -21.95
N ALA A 19 9.04 -11.51 -21.49
CA ALA A 19 9.23 -10.19 -20.91
C ALA A 19 10.24 -10.28 -19.75
N GLN A 20 11.47 -9.81 -19.97
CA GLN A 20 12.54 -9.97 -18.99
C GLN A 20 12.41 -8.89 -17.91
N VAL A 21 12.28 -9.34 -16.66
CA VAL A 21 12.44 -8.50 -15.48
C VAL A 21 13.88 -7.95 -15.46
N ARG A 22 14.04 -6.65 -15.23
CA ARG A 22 15.36 -6.04 -15.04
C ARG A 22 15.52 -5.63 -13.58
N TYR A 23 16.59 -6.11 -12.97
CA TYR A 23 17.08 -5.59 -11.71
C TYR A 23 18.26 -4.68 -12.02
N ARG A 24 18.17 -3.40 -11.63
CA ARG A 24 19.33 -2.51 -11.69
C ARG A 24 20.10 -2.62 -10.38
N ALA A 25 21.42 -2.69 -10.50
CA ALA A 25 22.30 -2.51 -9.35
C ALA A 25 22.00 -1.17 -8.70
N ASP A 26 22.13 -1.15 -7.37
CA ASP A 26 21.70 -0.10 -6.47
C ASP A 26 22.01 1.33 -6.98
N PRO A 27 21.04 2.04 -7.62
CA PRO A 27 21.22 3.48 -7.75
C PRO A 27 21.21 4.00 -6.32
N ASN A 28 22.20 4.78 -5.88
CA ASN A 28 22.19 5.33 -4.53
C ASN A 28 21.60 6.75 -4.60
N PRO A 29 20.26 6.93 -4.63
CA PRO A 29 19.68 8.26 -4.73
C PRO A 29 19.98 9.06 -3.47
N ASP A 30 19.83 10.37 -3.56
CA ASP A 30 19.96 11.24 -2.40
C ASP A 30 18.91 10.87 -1.34
N ARG A 31 19.32 10.93 -0.07
CA ARG A 31 18.41 10.71 1.06
C ARG A 31 17.41 11.87 1.13
N THR A 32 16.14 11.56 0.92
CA THR A 32 15.03 12.50 1.08
C THR A 32 14.14 12.09 2.27
N ILE A 33 13.26 12.98 2.72
CA ILE A 33 12.32 12.68 3.81
C ILE A 33 11.40 11.49 3.47
N GLU A 34 11.14 11.27 2.19
CA GLU A 34 10.31 10.17 1.71
C GLU A 34 10.92 8.79 2.08
N TRP A 35 12.23 8.69 2.34
CA TRP A 35 12.88 7.46 2.80
C TRP A 35 12.41 7.04 4.19
N LEU A 36 12.14 8.04 5.04
CA LEU A 36 11.77 7.83 6.44
C LEU A 36 10.31 7.39 6.60
N ILE A 37 9.52 7.48 5.53
CA ILE A 37 8.10 7.08 5.51
C ILE A 37 7.84 5.83 4.69
N ALA A 38 8.74 5.52 3.76
CA ALA A 38 8.62 4.36 2.90
C ALA A 38 8.64 3.06 3.72
N GLY A 39 7.67 2.17 3.47
CA GLY A 39 7.66 0.83 4.02
C GLY A 39 7.58 -0.24 2.94
N GLY A 40 7.94 -1.45 3.31
CA GLY A 40 7.83 -2.60 2.43
C GLY A 40 7.08 -3.74 3.09
N GLN A 41 6.79 -4.76 2.28
CA GLN A 41 6.15 -5.98 2.73
C GLN A 41 7.04 -7.18 2.44
N VAL A 42 7.17 -8.07 3.42
CA VAL A 42 7.65 -9.43 3.16
C VAL A 42 6.46 -10.26 2.73
N LYS A 43 6.51 -10.79 1.51
CA LYS A 43 5.62 -11.86 1.05
C LYS A 43 6.46 -13.10 0.84
N GLN A 44 6.27 -14.14 1.66
CA GLN A 44 7.03 -15.37 1.46
C GLN A 44 6.69 -16.01 0.10
N ARG A 45 7.72 -16.51 -0.59
CA ARG A 45 7.51 -17.45 -1.69
C ARG A 45 7.20 -18.84 -1.10
N PRO A 46 6.29 -19.63 -1.71
CA PRO A 46 6.14 -21.02 -1.33
C PRO A 46 7.47 -21.77 -1.54
N ALA A 47 7.96 -22.41 -0.48
CA ALA A 47 8.98 -23.46 -0.45
C ALA A 47 10.29 -23.25 -1.25
N ALA A 48 11.31 -22.64 -0.62
CA ALA A 48 12.72 -22.98 -0.87
C ALA A 48 13.57 -22.64 0.38
N LYS A 49 14.29 -23.63 0.93
CA LYS A 49 15.19 -23.48 2.10
C LYS A 49 16.65 -23.26 1.64
N PRO A 50 17.48 -22.53 2.41
CA PRO A 50 17.17 -21.46 3.35
C PRO A 50 17.27 -20.10 2.64
N ARG A 51 16.31 -19.18 2.83
CA ARG A 51 16.37 -17.85 2.19
C ARG A 51 16.13 -16.72 3.18
N SER A 52 17.00 -15.71 3.11
CA SER A 52 16.80 -14.36 3.63
C SER A 52 15.44 -13.83 3.16
N PRO A 53 14.64 -13.16 4.01
CA PRO A 53 13.38 -12.57 3.57
C PRO A 53 13.67 -11.47 2.56
N ILE A 54 12.89 -11.49 1.48
CA ILE A 54 12.88 -10.45 0.46
C ILE A 54 11.72 -9.52 0.80
N VAL A 55 12.04 -8.24 0.98
CA VAL A 55 11.05 -7.18 1.15
C VAL A 55 10.82 -6.52 -0.18
N SER A 56 9.55 -6.39 -0.56
CA SER A 56 9.13 -5.55 -1.67
C SER A 56 8.62 -4.23 -1.11
N GLN A 57 9.29 -3.14 -1.44
CA GLN A 57 8.78 -1.79 -1.20
C GLN A 57 8.06 -1.31 -2.46
N PHE A 58 6.80 -0.92 -2.28
CA PHE A 58 6.01 -0.32 -3.32
C PHE A 58 6.34 1.18 -3.39
N ASP A 59 7.05 1.59 -4.43
CA ASP A 59 7.36 2.99 -4.73
C ASP A 59 7.15 3.20 -6.22
N THR A 60 6.03 3.81 -6.60
CA THR A 60 5.60 3.91 -8.00
C THR A 60 6.58 4.55 -8.95
N VAL A 61 7.51 5.35 -8.43
CA VAL A 61 8.55 6.00 -9.26
C VAL A 61 9.92 5.33 -9.08
N GLY A 62 10.07 4.50 -8.04
CA GLY A 62 11.32 3.82 -7.70
C GLY A 62 12.45 4.78 -7.40
N LEU A 63 12.12 5.93 -6.81
CA LEU A 63 13.05 7.02 -6.54
C LEU A 63 13.58 6.99 -5.11
N THR A 64 12.84 6.38 -4.19
CA THR A 64 13.01 6.61 -2.76
C THR A 64 13.02 5.29 -2.00
N PRO A 65 14.18 4.63 -1.83
CA PRO A 65 14.28 3.40 -1.05
C PRO A 65 14.06 3.66 0.45
N MET A 66 13.59 2.68 1.21
CA MET A 66 13.42 2.81 2.67
C MET A 66 14.76 2.90 3.42
N GLY A 67 15.86 2.48 2.80
CA GLY A 67 17.18 2.46 3.41
C GLY A 67 18.26 1.99 2.45
N VAL A 68 19.54 2.12 2.82
CA VAL A 68 20.69 1.57 2.09
C VAL A 68 21.13 0.23 2.68
N VAL A 69 22.03 -0.47 1.96
CA VAL A 69 22.72 -1.65 2.52
C VAL A 69 23.46 -1.26 3.80
N GLY A 70 23.27 -2.05 4.86
CA GLY A 70 23.80 -1.80 6.20
C GLY A 70 22.83 -1.08 7.15
N ASP A 71 21.76 -0.44 6.63
CA ASP A 71 20.77 0.19 7.50
C ASP A 71 19.95 -0.87 8.25
N THR A 72 19.56 -0.53 9.48
CA THR A 72 18.63 -1.34 10.28
C THR A 72 17.18 -1.01 9.90
N VAL A 73 16.35 -2.03 9.82
CA VAL A 73 14.91 -1.97 9.63
C VAL A 73 14.18 -2.75 10.72
N THR A 74 12.92 -2.40 10.94
CA THR A 74 12.01 -3.11 11.85
C THR A 74 10.99 -3.91 11.06
N LEU A 75 10.78 -5.15 11.47
CA LEU A 75 9.80 -6.07 10.92
C LEU A 75 8.69 -6.29 11.94
N PHE A 76 7.47 -5.93 11.54
CA PHE A 76 6.23 -6.23 12.24
C PHE A 76 5.62 -7.50 11.63
N LEU A 77 5.71 -8.62 12.34
CA LEU A 77 5.35 -9.94 11.85
C LEU A 77 3.91 -10.31 12.20
N PHE A 78 3.25 -10.97 11.23
CA PHE A 78 1.90 -11.50 11.34
C PHE A 78 1.96 -13.01 11.10
N PRO A 79 2.28 -13.83 12.12
CA PRO A 79 2.48 -15.27 11.97
C PRO A 79 1.28 -16.02 11.40
N ASP A 80 0.07 -15.54 11.69
CA ASP A 80 -1.20 -16.08 11.19
C ASP A 80 -1.75 -15.29 9.98
N GLY A 81 -1.00 -14.29 9.50
CA GLY A 81 -1.38 -13.41 8.39
C GLY A 81 -2.38 -12.31 8.75
N ALA A 82 -2.89 -12.25 9.98
CA ALA A 82 -3.94 -11.30 10.37
C ALA A 82 -3.59 -10.48 11.61
N ASN A 83 -2.90 -11.08 12.58
CA ASN A 83 -2.63 -10.48 13.88
C ASN A 83 -1.15 -10.14 14.04
N LEU A 84 -0.89 -8.85 14.24
CA LEU A 84 0.42 -8.36 14.63
C LEU A 84 0.78 -8.93 16.00
N SER A 85 1.92 -9.63 16.10
CA SER A 85 2.31 -10.29 17.35
C SER A 85 3.81 -10.25 17.68
N VAL A 86 4.68 -10.06 16.68
CA VAL A 86 6.12 -10.10 16.90
C VAL A 86 6.81 -8.94 16.19
N THR A 87 7.70 -8.25 16.90
CA THR A 87 8.62 -7.26 16.33
C THR A 87 10.02 -7.85 16.26
N ARG A 88 10.71 -7.65 15.14
CA ARG A 88 12.13 -8.01 14.96
C ARG A 88 12.90 -6.90 14.29
N TYR A 89 14.20 -6.91 14.46
CA TYR A 89 15.12 -6.04 13.73
C TYR A 89 15.92 -6.86 12.74
N ALA A 90 16.22 -6.25 11.60
CA ALA A 90 17.12 -6.80 10.61
C ALA A 90 17.95 -5.69 9.97
N THR A 91 19.04 -6.07 9.33
CA THR A 91 19.90 -5.24 8.52
C THR A 91 19.62 -5.51 7.05
N ILE A 92 19.61 -4.45 6.23
CA ILE A 92 19.57 -4.59 4.77
C ILE A 92 20.91 -5.16 4.30
N ARG A 93 20.92 -6.38 3.77
CA ARG A 93 22.10 -7.03 3.18
C ARG A 93 22.30 -6.68 1.72
N ALA A 94 21.21 -6.57 0.99
CA ALA A 94 21.23 -6.19 -0.42
C ALA A 94 20.01 -5.34 -0.75
N ARG A 95 20.20 -4.42 -1.69
CA ARG A 95 19.15 -3.57 -2.25
C ARG A 95 19.25 -3.61 -3.77
N ARG A 96 18.12 -3.75 -4.44
CA ARG A 96 18.03 -3.74 -5.90
C ARG A 96 16.80 -2.97 -6.33
N ARG A 97 16.93 -2.19 -7.40
CA ARG A 97 15.76 -1.59 -8.05
C ARG A 97 15.12 -2.63 -8.95
N PHE A 98 13.82 -2.86 -8.76
CA PHE A 98 13.01 -3.69 -9.62
C PHE A 98 12.34 -2.81 -10.68
N ASP A 99 12.65 -3.06 -11.95
CA ASP A 99 11.99 -2.43 -13.09
C ASP A 99 11.18 -3.48 -13.86
N PRO A 100 9.84 -3.46 -13.77
CA PRO A 100 9.01 -4.39 -14.49
C PRO A 100 8.93 -4.07 -15.98
N PRO A 101 8.83 -5.10 -16.85
CA PRO A 101 8.69 -4.91 -18.28
C PRO A 101 7.38 -4.18 -18.60
N VAL A 102 7.39 -3.39 -19.68
CA VAL A 102 6.23 -2.56 -20.11
C VAL A 102 4.97 -3.42 -20.31
N SER A 103 5.11 -4.64 -20.80
CA SER A 103 3.99 -5.57 -21.00
C SER A 103 3.31 -6.00 -19.70
N TRP A 104 4.01 -5.98 -18.56
CA TRP A 104 3.39 -6.24 -17.26
C TRP A 104 2.61 -5.02 -16.80
N ARG A 105 3.19 -3.83 -16.96
CA ARG A 105 2.53 -2.54 -16.67
C ARG A 105 1.27 -2.31 -17.51
N ALA A 106 1.24 -2.82 -18.75
CA ALA A 106 0.11 -2.62 -19.68
C ALA A 106 -0.99 -3.70 -19.58
N ALA A 107 -0.72 -4.86 -18.97
CA ALA A 107 -1.66 -6.00 -18.97
C ALA A 107 -2.68 -5.94 -17.82
N CYS A 108 -2.31 -5.32 -16.71
CA CYS A 108 -3.20 -4.75 -15.71
C CYS A 108 -2.44 -3.52 -15.22
N ASP A 109 -3.12 -2.39 -14.99
CA ASP A 109 -2.49 -1.12 -14.56
C ASP A 109 -1.68 -1.22 -13.25
N ASP A 110 -1.65 -2.42 -12.68
CA ASP A 110 -1.21 -2.74 -11.35
C ASP A 110 -0.09 -3.81 -11.34
N VAL A 111 0.00 -4.78 -12.29
CA VAL A 111 0.73 -6.10 -12.17
C VAL A 111 2.14 -6.05 -11.59
N ALA A 112 2.87 -4.96 -11.84
CA ALA A 112 4.17 -4.73 -11.25
C ALA A 112 4.52 -3.25 -11.41
N HIS A 113 4.72 -2.56 -10.29
CA HIS A 113 5.29 -1.22 -10.28
C HIS A 113 6.80 -1.30 -10.18
N THR A 114 7.48 -0.26 -10.67
CA THR A 114 8.85 -0.03 -10.26
C THR A 114 8.90 0.01 -8.74
N GLY A 115 10.00 -0.43 -8.14
CA GLY A 115 10.16 -0.37 -6.69
C GLY A 115 11.51 -0.87 -6.26
N TRP A 116 11.59 -1.16 -4.96
CA TRP A 116 12.82 -1.62 -4.34
C TRP A 116 12.64 -3.00 -3.73
N MET A 117 13.62 -3.86 -3.97
CA MET A 117 13.72 -5.18 -3.37
C MET A 117 14.88 -5.16 -2.38
N PHE A 118 14.63 -5.62 -1.17
CA PHE A 118 15.64 -5.68 -0.10
C PHE A 118 15.79 -7.11 0.39
N GLU A 119 17.02 -7.58 0.50
CA GLU A 119 17.35 -8.82 1.20
C GLU A 119 17.75 -8.46 2.63
N LEU A 120 17.12 -9.05 3.64
CA LEU A 120 17.44 -8.77 5.05
C LEU A 120 18.22 -9.90 5.70
N ASP A 121 18.99 -9.58 6.74
CA ASP A 121 19.74 -10.55 7.55
C ASP A 121 18.90 -11.31 8.60
N ALA A 122 17.59 -11.43 8.39
CA ALA A 122 16.68 -12.11 9.31
C ALA A 122 16.30 -13.52 8.82
N PRO A 123 15.86 -14.43 9.69
CA PRO A 123 15.24 -15.68 9.25
C PRO A 123 13.82 -15.41 8.74
N ALA A 124 13.45 -16.01 7.60
CA ALA A 124 12.10 -15.96 7.05
C ALA A 124 11.13 -16.74 7.94
N THR A 125 10.54 -16.05 8.92
CA THR A 125 9.78 -16.68 10.02
C THR A 125 8.27 -16.43 9.98
N SER A 126 7.78 -15.60 9.04
CA SER A 126 6.37 -15.28 8.91
C SER A 126 5.96 -15.12 7.44
N ALA A 127 4.73 -15.53 7.12
CA ALA A 127 4.12 -15.42 5.79
C ALA A 127 3.91 -13.97 5.34
N PHE A 128 3.66 -13.06 6.30
CA PHE A 128 3.45 -11.64 6.06
C PHE A 128 4.17 -10.80 7.12
N ALA A 129 4.89 -9.78 6.67
CA ALA A 129 5.44 -8.78 7.57
C ALA A 129 5.42 -7.40 6.92
N VAL A 130 5.17 -6.38 7.74
CA VAL A 130 5.39 -4.99 7.38
C VAL A 130 6.78 -4.60 7.83
N VAL A 131 7.52 -3.93 6.96
CA VAL A 131 8.89 -3.50 7.19
C VAL A 131 8.96 -1.99 7.11
N VAL A 132 9.55 -1.37 8.13
CA VAL A 132 9.73 0.07 8.23
C VAL A 132 11.20 0.41 8.52
N PRO A 133 11.67 1.61 8.12
CA PRO A 133 13.04 2.05 8.40
C PRO A 133 13.31 2.21 9.90
N GLY A 134 14.55 1.95 10.31
CA GLY A 134 15.01 2.18 11.68
C GLY A 134 14.60 1.09 12.67
N ARG A 135 14.79 1.39 13.96
CA ARG A 135 14.39 0.55 15.09
C ARG A 135 13.12 1.11 15.72
N ALA A 136 12.02 0.39 15.60
CA ALA A 136 10.73 0.75 16.16
C ALA A 136 10.29 -0.30 17.18
N THR A 137 9.61 0.15 18.24
CA THR A 137 8.99 -0.73 19.23
C THR A 137 7.70 -1.35 18.67
N MET A 138 7.08 -2.26 19.42
CA MET A 138 5.77 -2.80 19.03
C MET A 138 4.73 -1.67 18.96
N PRO A 139 3.94 -1.56 17.87
CA PRO A 139 2.90 -0.56 17.74
C PRO A 139 1.86 -0.71 18.83
N VAL A 140 1.47 0.42 19.42
CA VAL A 140 0.42 0.51 20.43
C VAL A 140 -0.81 1.14 19.80
N ARG A 141 -1.99 0.81 20.32
CA ARG A 141 -3.24 1.45 19.90
C ARG A 141 -3.72 2.44 20.95
N HIS A 142 -3.68 3.73 20.62
CA HIS A 142 -4.25 4.77 21.48
C HIS A 142 -5.72 5.05 21.14
N PRO A 143 -6.55 5.39 22.14
CA PRO A 143 -7.90 5.87 21.88
C PRO A 143 -7.83 7.17 21.09
N ALA A 144 -8.72 7.32 20.10
CA ALA A 144 -8.84 8.58 19.38
C ALA A 144 -9.34 9.72 20.28
N PRO A 145 -9.01 10.99 19.97
CA PRO A 145 -9.57 12.14 20.67
C PRO A 145 -11.10 12.11 20.59
N ARG A 146 -11.78 12.33 21.73
CA ARG A 146 -13.23 12.13 21.87
C ARG A 146 -14.07 12.88 20.82
N PHE A 147 -13.63 14.08 20.42
CA PHE A 147 -14.37 14.93 19.49
C PHE A 147 -13.95 14.73 18.03
N ALA A 148 -12.78 14.15 17.76
CA ALA A 148 -12.22 14.08 16.41
C ALA A 148 -13.13 13.31 15.46
N GLN A 149 -13.63 12.13 15.86
CA GLN A 149 -14.54 11.33 15.03
C GLN A 149 -15.79 12.13 14.64
N THR A 150 -16.54 12.64 15.61
CA THR A 150 -17.80 13.33 15.35
C THR A 150 -17.60 14.62 14.56
N ALA A 151 -16.58 15.41 14.91
CA ALA A 151 -16.34 16.70 14.26
C ALA A 151 -15.78 16.56 12.84
N SER A 152 -15.10 15.45 12.53
CA SER A 152 -14.61 15.13 11.17
C SER A 152 -15.75 14.88 10.18
N LEU A 153 -16.94 14.51 10.66
CA LEU A 153 -18.08 14.19 9.81
C LEU A 153 -18.42 15.31 8.82
N LYS A 154 -18.34 16.58 9.26
CA LYS A 154 -18.67 17.74 8.41
C LYS A 154 -17.71 17.92 7.22
N TYR A 155 -16.49 17.38 7.30
CA TYR A 155 -15.53 17.38 6.20
C TYR A 155 -15.63 16.10 5.38
N PHE A 156 -15.96 14.99 6.04
CA PHE A 156 -16.16 13.70 5.39
C PHE A 156 -17.41 13.67 4.49
N LEU A 157 -18.52 14.31 4.90
CA LEU A 157 -19.75 14.31 4.10
C LEU A 157 -19.57 14.90 2.69
N PRO A 158 -18.96 16.09 2.51
CA PRO A 158 -18.67 16.60 1.16
C PRO A 158 -17.79 15.67 0.31
N PHE A 159 -16.81 15.00 0.94
CA PHE A 159 -15.98 14.00 0.25
C PHE A 159 -16.85 12.81 -0.21
N ALA A 160 -17.65 12.26 0.69
CA ALA A 160 -18.56 11.16 0.39
C ALA A 160 -19.59 11.54 -0.69
N ASP A 161 -20.09 12.78 -0.67
CA ASP A 161 -20.98 13.33 -1.70
C ASP A 161 -20.30 13.35 -3.07
N SER A 162 -19.05 13.80 -3.15
CA SER A 162 -18.31 13.80 -4.41
C SER A 162 -18.13 12.38 -4.98
N VAL A 163 -17.86 11.40 -4.11
CA VAL A 163 -17.70 10.00 -4.49
C VAL A 163 -19.04 9.42 -4.93
N TYR A 164 -20.12 9.72 -4.20
CA TYR A 164 -21.46 9.28 -4.55
C TYR A 164 -21.91 9.83 -5.91
N GLN A 165 -21.68 11.11 -6.20
CA GLN A 165 -22.06 11.69 -7.49
C GLN A 165 -21.32 11.03 -8.65
N ALA A 166 -20.02 10.77 -8.47
CA ALA A 166 -19.24 10.04 -9.46
C ALA A 166 -19.72 8.59 -9.63
N TYR A 167 -20.19 7.96 -8.55
CA TYR A 167 -20.77 6.62 -8.57
C TYR A 167 -22.14 6.56 -9.25
N ALA A 168 -23.03 7.47 -8.90
CA ALA A 168 -24.34 7.60 -9.51
C ALA A 168 -24.23 7.87 -11.02
N ALA A 169 -23.24 8.66 -11.46
CA ALA A 169 -22.99 8.91 -12.88
C ALA A 169 -22.53 7.66 -13.64
N VAL A 170 -21.80 6.74 -13.00
CA VAL A 170 -21.37 5.48 -13.60
C VAL A 170 -22.47 4.43 -13.60
N VAL A 171 -23.18 4.27 -12.48
CA VAL A 171 -24.29 3.32 -12.34
C VAL A 171 -25.48 3.73 -13.21
N ALA A 172 -25.72 5.03 -13.38
CA ALA A 172 -26.80 5.61 -14.17
C ALA A 172 -28.17 4.96 -13.88
N PRO A 173 -28.69 5.06 -12.63
CA PRO A 173 -29.95 4.45 -12.25
C PRO A 173 -31.10 4.96 -13.13
N LYS A 174 -31.84 4.05 -13.77
CA LYS A 174 -32.86 4.37 -14.79
C LYS A 174 -34.21 4.82 -14.22
N THR A 175 -34.42 4.66 -12.92
CA THR A 175 -35.68 4.99 -12.25
C THR A 175 -35.43 5.75 -10.95
N GLU A 176 -36.36 6.59 -10.53
CA GLU A 176 -36.30 7.31 -9.25
C GLU A 176 -36.12 6.32 -8.08
N ARG A 177 -36.88 5.22 -8.08
CA ARG A 177 -36.76 4.16 -7.08
C ARG A 177 -35.36 3.56 -7.02
N SER A 178 -34.73 3.27 -8.16
CA SER A 178 -33.35 2.77 -8.19
C SER A 178 -32.33 3.81 -7.71
N ALA A 179 -32.56 5.10 -8.00
CA ALA A 179 -31.70 6.18 -7.52
C ALA A 179 -31.81 6.34 -5.99
N GLU A 180 -33.01 6.22 -5.44
CA GLU A 180 -33.25 6.27 -4.00
C GLU A 180 -32.61 5.08 -3.27
N TYR A 181 -32.75 3.85 -3.80
CA TYR A 181 -32.07 2.68 -3.24
C TYR A 181 -30.55 2.85 -3.26
N LEU A 182 -29.98 3.33 -4.38
CA LEU A 182 -28.55 3.57 -4.51
C LEU A 182 -28.05 4.57 -3.45
N ARG A 183 -28.79 5.66 -3.26
CA ARG A 183 -28.48 6.67 -2.24
C ARG A 183 -28.56 6.09 -0.84
N ASN A 184 -29.63 5.36 -0.53
CA ASN A 184 -29.83 4.81 0.81
C ASN A 184 -28.78 3.76 1.14
N ASP A 185 -28.41 2.90 0.19
CA ASP A 185 -27.33 1.91 0.36
C ASP A 185 -26.00 2.58 0.71
N PHE A 186 -25.68 3.69 0.03
CA PHE A 186 -24.43 4.41 0.23
C PHE A 186 -24.38 5.17 1.57
N TYR A 187 -25.44 5.90 1.94
CA TYR A 187 -25.44 6.82 3.09
C TYR A 187 -26.01 6.25 4.39
N GLN A 188 -26.68 5.10 4.37
CA GLN A 188 -27.18 4.50 5.60
C GLN A 188 -26.03 4.27 6.60
N LYS A 189 -26.32 4.22 7.90
CA LYS A 189 -25.30 4.00 8.94
C LYS A 189 -24.46 2.76 8.65
N THR A 190 -25.10 1.72 8.10
CA THR A 190 -24.49 0.45 7.69
C THR A 190 -23.90 0.42 6.27
N GLY A 191 -23.99 1.53 5.55
CA GLY A 191 -23.50 1.70 4.20
C GLY A 191 -22.07 2.24 4.13
N ASP A 192 -21.63 2.42 2.90
CA ASP A 192 -20.32 2.87 2.44
C ASP A 192 -19.81 4.15 3.13
N ALA A 193 -20.67 5.16 3.20
CA ALA A 193 -20.41 6.44 3.84
C ALA A 193 -20.71 6.43 5.36
N GLY A 194 -20.91 5.25 5.97
CA GLY A 194 -21.17 5.08 7.39
C GLY A 194 -19.98 5.48 8.28
N TRP A 195 -19.76 6.78 8.47
CA TRP A 195 -18.58 7.36 9.13
C TRP A 195 -18.35 6.86 10.56
N THR A 196 -19.41 6.69 11.33
CA THR A 196 -19.33 6.25 12.74
C THR A 196 -18.76 4.85 12.93
N ARG A 197 -18.66 4.04 11.87
CA ARG A 197 -18.07 2.70 11.91
C ARG A 197 -16.62 2.66 11.45
N LYS A 198 -16.09 3.76 10.92
CA LYS A 198 -14.71 3.83 10.45
C LYS A 198 -13.80 4.01 11.67
N PRO A 199 -12.90 3.04 11.96
CA PRO A 199 -12.07 3.10 13.15
C PRO A 199 -11.09 4.26 13.04
N MET A 200 -10.99 5.04 14.11
CA MET A 200 -10.00 6.09 14.26
C MET A 200 -9.09 5.75 15.42
N LEU A 201 -7.79 5.93 15.21
CA LEU A 201 -6.76 5.71 16.20
C LEU A 201 -6.21 7.04 16.69
N GLY A 202 -5.88 7.15 17.97
CA GLY A 202 -5.19 8.31 18.53
C GLY A 202 -3.72 8.35 18.11
N VAL A 203 -3.20 9.56 17.92
CA VAL A 203 -1.81 9.84 17.55
C VAL A 203 -1.32 11.05 18.36
N ARG A 204 -0.21 10.92 19.07
CA ARG A 204 0.48 12.07 19.68
C ARG A 204 1.21 12.86 18.61
N GLY A 205 0.99 14.16 18.55
CA GLY A 205 1.58 15.02 17.53
C GLY A 205 2.49 16.12 18.08
N PRO A 206 2.99 17.00 17.19
CA PRO A 206 3.95 18.03 17.56
C PRO A 206 3.40 18.94 18.67
N GLY A 207 4.25 19.31 19.64
CA GLY A 207 3.87 20.20 20.74
C GLY A 207 2.88 19.58 21.75
N GLY A 208 2.71 18.25 21.75
CA GLY A 208 1.82 17.55 22.68
C GLY A 208 0.33 17.59 22.28
N TYR A 209 0.01 18.07 21.09
CA TYR A 209 -1.37 18.04 20.58
C TYR A 209 -1.79 16.61 20.24
N GLU A 210 -3.07 16.31 20.46
CA GLU A 210 -3.67 15.03 20.10
C GLU A 210 -4.27 15.07 18.68
N TYR A 211 -4.06 13.99 17.94
CA TYR A 211 -4.58 13.79 16.59
C TYR A 211 -5.30 12.45 16.51
N GLY A 212 -6.13 12.32 15.48
CA GLY A 212 -6.72 11.06 15.04
C GLY A 212 -6.19 10.67 13.67
N VAL A 213 -5.97 9.38 13.45
CA VAL A 213 -5.72 8.81 12.12
C VAL A 213 -6.86 7.88 11.76
N VAL A 214 -7.33 7.97 10.52
CA VAL A 214 -8.42 7.15 10.00
C VAL A 214 -8.12 6.81 8.55
N SER A 215 -8.25 5.52 8.22
CA SER A 215 -8.25 5.05 6.84
C SER A 215 -9.63 4.50 6.52
N PHE A 216 -10.12 4.79 5.33
CA PHE A 216 -11.47 4.42 4.94
C PHE A 216 -11.57 4.09 3.46
N TRP A 217 -12.62 3.32 3.19
CA TRP A 217 -13.08 2.98 1.86
C TRP A 217 -14.58 3.19 1.80
N LEU A 218 -15.05 3.77 0.70
CA LEU A 218 -16.47 3.96 0.44
C LEU A 218 -17.02 2.85 -0.44
N ARG A 219 -16.39 2.46 -1.56
CA ARG A 219 -16.92 1.38 -2.41
C ARG A 219 -15.83 0.61 -3.14
N ASP A 220 -15.89 -0.72 -3.05
CA ASP A 220 -14.95 -1.68 -3.69
C ASP A 220 -15.35 -2.06 -5.11
N ASP A 221 -16.65 -2.28 -5.34
CA ASP A 221 -17.15 -2.90 -6.58
C ASP A 221 -17.21 -1.97 -7.81
N TYR A 222 -16.34 -0.96 -7.90
CA TYR A 222 -16.23 -0.19 -9.12
C TYR A 222 -15.71 -1.10 -10.24
N PRO A 223 -16.37 -1.18 -11.42
CA PRO A 223 -15.75 -1.82 -12.56
C PRO A 223 -14.46 -1.06 -12.88
N TYR A 224 -13.34 -1.72 -12.60
CA TYR A 224 -11.97 -1.25 -12.75
C TYR A 224 -11.80 -0.39 -14.03
N GLY A 225 -11.28 0.83 -13.88
CA GLY A 225 -10.83 1.65 -15.01
C GLY A 225 -11.49 3.02 -15.23
N ARG A 226 -12.37 3.52 -14.34
CA ARG A 226 -12.96 4.88 -14.47
C ARG A 226 -12.47 5.95 -13.49
N GLY A 227 -11.42 5.69 -12.72
CA GLY A 227 -10.61 6.73 -12.06
C GLY A 227 -11.25 7.47 -10.88
N VAL A 228 -12.30 6.94 -10.26
CA VAL A 228 -12.88 7.53 -9.03
C VAL A 228 -12.25 6.86 -7.82
N ASN A 229 -11.42 7.58 -7.08
CA ASN A 229 -10.86 7.06 -5.85
C ASN A 229 -11.89 7.12 -4.72
N THR A 230 -12.29 5.96 -4.20
CA THR A 230 -13.26 5.83 -3.11
C THR A 230 -12.58 5.61 -1.75
N THR A 231 -11.25 5.61 -1.72
CA THR A 231 -10.42 5.36 -0.54
C THR A 231 -9.70 6.62 -0.10
N GLY A 232 -9.44 6.73 1.20
CA GLY A 232 -8.66 7.83 1.74
C GLY A 232 -8.11 7.54 3.11
N THR A 233 -6.98 8.17 3.41
CA THR A 233 -6.34 8.12 4.73
C THR A 233 -6.09 9.54 5.23
N TRP A 234 -6.63 9.87 6.39
CA TRP A 234 -6.62 11.22 6.95
C TRP A 234 -5.91 11.24 8.30
N ILE A 235 -5.16 12.32 8.54
CA ILE A 235 -4.80 12.78 9.88
C ILE A 235 -5.70 13.96 10.21
N VAL A 236 -6.42 13.86 11.32
CA VAL A 236 -7.31 14.90 11.83
C VAL A 236 -6.78 15.40 13.16
N ASN A 237 -6.94 16.69 13.45
CA ASN A 237 -6.65 17.19 14.79
C ASN A 237 -7.76 16.81 15.80
N ALA A 238 -7.55 17.10 17.08
CA ALA A 238 -8.54 16.83 18.14
C ALA A 238 -9.94 17.45 17.88
N TRP A 239 -10.03 18.49 17.04
CA TRP A 239 -11.28 19.16 16.65
C TRP A 239 -11.90 18.60 15.37
N GLY A 240 -11.34 17.52 14.82
CA GLY A 240 -11.82 16.85 13.61
C GLY A 240 -11.50 17.58 12.30
N TYR A 241 -10.59 18.55 12.30
CA TYR A 241 -10.13 19.18 11.06
C TYR A 241 -9.05 18.31 10.40
N PRO A 242 -9.19 17.91 9.12
CA PRO A 242 -8.16 17.19 8.40
C PRO A 242 -6.92 18.08 8.19
N VAL A 243 -5.80 17.68 8.79
CA VAL A 243 -4.51 18.39 8.66
C VAL A 243 -3.58 17.75 7.63
N ALA A 244 -3.84 16.50 7.26
CA ALA A 244 -3.22 15.82 6.12
C ALA A 244 -4.16 14.76 5.57
N MET A 245 -4.10 14.56 4.25
CA MET A 245 -4.92 13.60 3.53
C MET A 245 -4.10 12.96 2.42
N ALA A 246 -4.29 11.67 2.21
CA ALA A 246 -3.78 10.96 1.05
C ALA A 246 -4.86 10.07 0.43
N PRO A 247 -4.88 9.93 -0.91
CA PRO A 247 -5.62 8.87 -1.58
C PRO A 247 -5.12 7.49 -1.17
N GLY A 248 -5.99 6.48 -1.17
CA GLY A 248 -5.62 5.10 -0.83
C GLY A 248 -6.08 4.65 0.56
N ASN A 249 -6.42 3.38 0.68
CA ASN A 249 -6.69 2.72 1.96
C ASN A 249 -5.44 2.00 2.45
N VAL A 250 -5.16 2.14 3.75
CA VAL A 250 -4.10 1.39 4.43
C VAL A 250 -4.66 0.74 5.65
N ASP A 251 -4.12 -0.43 5.95
CA ASP A 251 -4.31 -1.00 7.27
C ASP A 251 -3.46 -0.21 8.26
N ILE A 252 -4.07 0.22 9.36
CA ILE A 252 -3.40 0.90 10.47
C ILE A 252 -3.20 -0.11 11.59
N TYR A 253 -1.94 -0.39 11.92
CA TYR A 253 -1.60 -1.39 12.93
C TYR A 253 -1.46 -0.80 14.33
N GLY A 254 -0.99 0.45 14.42
CA GLY A 254 -0.82 1.18 15.67
C GLY A 254 0.10 2.38 15.48
N THR A 255 0.58 2.92 16.59
CA THR A 255 1.56 4.00 16.66
C THR A 255 2.82 3.55 17.38
N VAL A 256 3.94 4.16 17.03
CA VAL A 256 5.25 4.00 17.67
C VAL A 256 5.88 5.38 17.83
N ASP A 257 6.84 5.52 18.75
CA ASP A 257 7.62 6.75 18.94
C ASP A 257 9.08 6.39 18.67
N ILE A 258 9.44 6.38 17.38
CA ILE A 258 10.74 5.90 16.90
C ILE A 258 11.85 6.82 17.37
N GLU A 259 11.59 8.13 17.39
CA GLU A 259 12.57 9.16 17.69
C GLU A 259 12.63 9.52 19.18
N ALA A 260 11.73 8.96 20.00
CA ALA A 260 11.57 9.27 21.42
C ALA A 260 11.37 10.77 21.67
N ASP A 261 10.73 11.46 20.74
CA ASP A 261 10.49 12.90 20.76
C ASP A 261 9.06 13.25 21.24
N GLY A 262 8.25 12.23 21.53
CA GLY A 262 6.87 12.38 21.97
C GLY A 262 5.86 12.56 20.83
N ILE A 263 6.31 12.46 19.57
CA ILE A 263 5.48 12.45 18.38
C ILE A 263 5.37 11.01 17.89
N ASP A 264 4.14 10.55 17.70
CA ASP A 264 3.89 9.19 17.22
C ASP A 264 4.02 9.12 15.69
N GLU A 265 4.74 8.11 15.20
CA GLU A 265 4.58 7.58 13.84
C GLU A 265 3.48 6.52 13.79
N VAL A 266 2.62 6.61 12.78
CA VAL A 266 1.58 5.61 12.53
C VAL A 266 2.14 4.49 11.65
N VAL A 267 2.11 3.26 12.14
CA VAL A 267 2.52 2.08 11.38
C VAL A 267 1.37 1.59 10.51
N THR A 268 1.63 1.51 9.21
CA THR A 268 0.63 1.14 8.20
C THR A 268 1.12 0.03 7.28
N SER A 269 0.22 -0.55 6.47
CA SER A 269 0.57 -1.57 5.46
C SER A 269 1.52 -1.07 4.37
N SER A 270 1.70 0.24 4.24
CA SER A 270 2.57 0.88 3.23
C SER A 270 3.77 1.62 3.80
N GLY A 271 3.96 1.63 5.13
CA GLY A 271 5.05 2.33 5.79
C GLY A 271 4.60 3.17 6.98
N LEU A 272 5.24 4.32 7.17
CA LEU A 272 5.02 5.19 8.32
C LEU A 272 4.33 6.48 7.91
N ILE A 273 3.24 6.85 8.60
CA ILE A 273 2.77 8.24 8.60
C ILE A 273 3.51 8.95 9.72
N ARG A 274 4.22 10.04 9.43
CA ARG A 274 5.03 10.75 10.43
C ARG A 274 5.06 12.26 10.24
N TRP A 275 5.46 12.97 11.28
CA TRP A 275 5.80 14.38 11.19
C TRP A 275 7.21 14.56 10.60
N ASP A 276 7.38 15.53 9.70
CA ASP A 276 8.69 15.88 9.12
C ASP A 276 9.31 17.15 9.71
N GLY A 277 8.77 17.65 10.82
CA GLY A 277 9.11 18.95 11.40
C GLY A 277 8.19 20.08 10.94
N LYS A 278 7.47 19.92 9.82
CA LYS A 278 6.60 20.97 9.25
C LYS A 278 5.19 20.50 8.93
N ARG A 279 5.03 19.25 8.50
CA ARG A 279 3.73 18.66 8.12
C ARG A 279 3.72 17.16 8.36
N TRP A 280 2.52 16.61 8.50
CA TRP A 280 2.32 15.17 8.43
C TRP A 280 2.59 14.68 7.00
N ARG A 281 3.38 13.62 6.91
CA ARG A 281 3.74 12.92 5.67
C ARG A 281 3.08 11.56 5.67
N ILE A 282 2.25 11.31 4.67
CA ILE A 282 1.57 10.03 4.48
C ILE A 282 2.23 9.34 3.27
N PRO A 283 2.66 8.08 3.38
CA PRO A 283 3.16 7.32 2.24
C PRO A 283 2.08 7.28 1.14
N VAL A 284 2.46 7.45 -0.12
CA VAL A 284 1.49 7.33 -1.21
C VAL A 284 1.17 5.84 -1.39
N VAL A 285 -0.11 5.50 -1.24
CA VAL A 285 -0.58 4.12 -1.25
C VAL A 285 -1.18 3.86 -2.61
N TYR A 286 -0.61 2.89 -3.32
CA TYR A 286 -1.24 2.36 -4.52
C TYR A 286 -2.00 1.10 -4.13
N SER A 287 -3.27 1.35 -3.81
CA SER A 287 -4.34 0.36 -3.80
C SER A 287 -4.55 -0.08 -5.23
N ASP A 288 -3.85 -1.13 -5.63
CA ASP A 288 -4.43 -2.23 -6.38
C ASP A 288 -3.41 -3.38 -6.31
N GLU A 289 -3.74 -4.40 -5.53
CA GLU A 289 -2.90 -5.57 -5.35
C GLU A 289 -3.07 -6.47 -6.59
N PRO A 290 -2.06 -6.64 -7.46
CA PRO A 290 -2.37 -7.13 -8.79
C PRO A 290 -1.59 -8.36 -9.13
N CYS A 291 -2.32 -9.47 -9.14
CA CYS A 291 -1.95 -10.72 -9.80
C CYS A 291 -0.63 -11.41 -9.36
N LEU A 292 0.29 -10.76 -8.66
CA LEU A 292 1.54 -11.33 -8.14
C LEU A 292 1.28 -12.36 -7.04
N ALA A 293 0.22 -12.16 -6.24
CA ALA A 293 -0.25 -13.18 -5.30
C ALA A 293 -0.77 -14.45 -6.02
N ARG A 294 -1.19 -14.36 -7.29
CA ARG A 294 -1.71 -15.50 -8.09
C ARG A 294 -0.68 -16.07 -9.08
N LYS A 295 0.35 -15.33 -9.47
CA LYS A 295 1.45 -15.82 -10.31
C LYS A 295 2.66 -16.17 -9.45
N VAL A 296 2.74 -17.44 -9.08
CA VAL A 296 3.97 -18.10 -8.62
C VAL A 296 5.07 -17.80 -9.65
N MET A 297 5.93 -16.81 -9.36
CA MET A 297 7.05 -16.50 -10.25
C MET A 297 8.17 -17.51 -10.01
N PRO A 298 8.59 -18.29 -11.03
CA PRO A 298 9.84 -19.02 -10.94
C PRO A 298 10.98 -18.01 -10.68
N PRO A 299 12.03 -18.40 -9.92
CA PRO A 299 13.18 -17.54 -9.72
C PRO A 299 13.84 -17.18 -11.06
N PRO A 300 14.55 -16.03 -11.15
CA PRO A 300 15.30 -15.66 -12.34
C PRO A 300 16.29 -16.78 -12.75
N PRO A 301 16.56 -16.95 -14.06
CA PRO A 301 17.61 -17.85 -14.52
C PRO A 301 18.94 -17.52 -13.82
N GLY A 302 19.59 -18.53 -13.24
CA GLY A 302 20.86 -18.37 -12.51
C GLY A 302 20.74 -18.36 -10.98
N VAL A 303 19.54 -18.48 -10.41
CA VAL A 303 19.35 -18.71 -8.97
C VAL A 303 18.78 -20.11 -8.74
N THR A 304 19.66 -21.09 -8.51
CA THR A 304 19.29 -22.47 -8.15
C THR A 304 18.87 -22.61 -6.68
N PRO A 305 18.09 -23.66 -6.33
CA PRO A 305 17.65 -23.92 -4.95
C PRO A 305 18.79 -23.96 -3.94
#